data_AF-A0A970DD91-F1
#
_entry.id   AF-A0A970DD91-F1
#
_cell.length_a   1.000
_cell.length_b   1.000
_cell.length_c   1.000
_cell.angle_alpha   90.00
_cell.angle_beta   90.00
_cell.angle_gamma   90.00
#
_symmetry.space_group_name_H-M   'P 1'
#
loop_
_entity.id
_entity.type
_entity.pdbx_description
1 polymer ?
#
loop_
_entity_poly.entity_id
_entity_poly.type
_entity_poly.pdbx_seq_one_letter_code
_entity_poly.pdbx_strand_id
1 'polypeptide(L)' 'MEAYVYYTHLAYSSAEQVLETLRGTVKELKASRPELASCELADVGMTNGKHGIDIALYFKESTNKQKRNNSI' A
#
# COMPACT_ATOMS: atom_id res chain seq x y z
N MET A 1 12.14 2.89 11.74
CA MET A 1 11.40 2.68 10.48
C MET A 1 9.95 2.51 10.87
N GLU A 2 9.12 3.52 10.61
CA GLU A 2 7.69 3.39 10.80
C GLU A 2 7.12 2.67 9.57
N ALA A 3 6.43 1.56 9.81
CA ALA A 3 5.74 0.81 8.77
C ALA A 3 4.24 1.00 9.00
N TYR A 4 3.53 1.50 7.99
CA TYR A 4 2.09 1.69 8.08
C TYR A 4 1.39 0.48 7.47
N VAL A 5 0.45 -0.11 8.21
CA VAL A 5 -0.31 -1.27 7.76
C VAL A 5 -1.78 -0.90 7.64
N TYR A 6 -2.37 -1.16 6.47
CA TYR A 6 -3.78 -0.91 6.22
C TYR A 6 -4.49 -2.20 5.83
N TYR A 7 -5.61 -2.46 6.48
CA TYR A 7 -6.43 -3.63 6.21
C TYR A 7 -7.65 -3.24 5.39
N THR A 8 -7.93 -3.99 4.33
CA THR A 8 -9.16 -3.87 3.54
C THR A 8 -9.73 -5.24 3.24
N HIS A 9 -11.05 -5.35 3.22
CA HIS A 9 -11.77 -6.58 2.91
C HIS A 9 -12.43 -6.43 1.55
N LEU A 10 -12.13 -7.34 0.63
CA LEU A 10 -12.75 -7.39 -0.69
C LEU A 10 -13.60 -8.64 -0.82
N ALA A 11 -14.82 -8.50 -1.32
CA ALA A 11 -15.61 -9.67 -1.70
C ALA A 11 -14.88 -10.49 -2.79
N TYR A 12 -15.19 -11.78 -2.89
CA TYR A 12 -14.64 -12.62 -3.94
C TYR A 12 -15.04 -12.09 -5.33
N SER A 13 -14.06 -11.53 -6.03
CA SER A 13 -14.18 -11.01 -7.38
C SER A 13 -13.08 -11.60 -8.27
N SER A 14 -13.15 -11.32 -9.58
CA SER A 14 -12.05 -11.70 -10.48
C SER A 14 -10.73 -11.06 -10.04
N ALA A 15 -9.61 -11.72 -10.32
CA ALA A 15 -8.29 -11.20 -9.98
C ALA A 15 -8.05 -9.78 -10.55
N GLU A 16 -8.58 -9.50 -11.74
CA GLU A 16 -8.51 -8.17 -12.37
C GLU A 16 -9.25 -7.11 -11.55
N GLN A 17 -10.46 -7.40 -11.08
CA GLN A 17 -11.23 -6.48 -10.23
C GLN A 17 -10.56 -6.27 -8.88
N VAL A 18 -9.98 -7.32 -8.30
CA VAL A 18 -9.21 -7.22 -7.05
C VAL A 18 -8.02 -6.28 -7.23
N LEU A 19 -7.26 -6.42 -8.32
CA LEU A 19 -6.12 -5.54 -8.63
C LEU A 19 -6.53 -4.09 -8.90
N GLU A 20 -7.63 -3.88 -9.63
CA GLU A 20 -8.15 -2.54 -9.90
C GLU A 20 -8.59 -1.86 -8.58
N THR A 21 -9.31 -2.59 -7.74
CA THR A 21 -9.76 -2.10 -6.44
C THR A 21 -8.58 -1.77 -5.55
N LEU A 22 -7.57 -2.64 -5.50
CA LEU A 22 -6.34 -2.42 -4.73
C LEU A 22 -5.62 -1.14 -5.15
N ARG A 23 -5.47 -0.92 -6.47
CA ARG A 23 -4.85 0.30 -7.00
C ARG A 23 -5.65 1.54 -6.63
N GLY A 24 -6.97 1.46 -6.71
CA GLY A 24 -7.88 2.51 -6.25
C GLY A 24 -7.68 2.83 -4.77
N THR A 25 -7.72 1.82 -3.90
CA THR A 25 -7.54 1.95 -2.46
C THR A 25 -6.18 2.55 -2.11
N VAL A 26 -5.08 2.10 -2.74
CA VAL A 26 -3.75 2.67 -2.50
C VAL A 26 -3.70 4.15 -2.91
N LYS A 27 -4.33 4.51 -4.04
CA LYS A 27 -4.37 5.90 -4.51
C LYS A 27 -5.18 6.79 -3.57
N GLU A 28 -6.33 6.32 -3.10
CA GLU A 28 -7.15 7.02 -2.10
C GLU A 28 -6.40 7.17 -0.78
N LEU A 29 -5.79 6.10 -0.26
CA LEU A 29 -5.01 6.14 0.97
C LEU A 29 -3.89 7.18 0.91
N LYS A 30 -3.16 7.25 -0.22
CA LYS A 30 -2.12 8.27 -0.43
C LYS A 30 -2.68 9.69 -0.58
N ALA A 31 -3.88 9.85 -1.12
CA ALA A 31 -4.52 11.15 -1.27
C ALA A 31 -5.08 11.67 0.06
N SER A 32 -5.69 10.79 0.86
CA SER A 32 -6.30 11.13 2.15
C SER A 32 -5.28 11.23 3.29
N ARG A 33 -4.11 10.59 3.17
CA ARG A 33 -3.10 10.57 4.23
C ARG A 33 -1.75 11.13 3.76
N PRO A 34 -1.38 12.36 4.17
CA PRO A 34 -0.11 12.97 3.76
C PRO A 34 1.10 12.19 4.28
N GLU A 35 0.98 11.42 5.37
CA GLU A 35 2.02 10.51 5.87
C GLU A 35 2.39 9.39 4.87
N LEU A 36 1.45 8.99 4.01
CA LEU A 36 1.67 7.99 2.97
C LEU A 36 2.16 8.58 1.66
N ALA A 37 2.13 9.91 1.49
CA ALA A 37 2.60 10.56 0.28
C ALA A 37 4.10 10.32 0.05
N SER A 38 4.89 10.28 1.14
CA SER A 38 6.31 9.92 1.12
C SER A 38 6.57 8.41 1.28
N CYS A 39 5.52 7.60 1.40
CA CYS A 39 5.64 6.15 1.55
C CYS A 39 5.40 5.41 0.24
N GLU A 40 6.11 4.31 0.06
CA GLU A 40 5.91 3.35 -1.02
C GLU A 40 5.25 2.08 -0.50
N LEU A 41 4.43 1.44 -1.33
CA LEU A 41 3.85 0.15 -1.00
C LEU A 41 4.98 -0.88 -1.04
N ALA A 42 5.31 -1.42 0.11
CA ALA A 42 6.40 -2.37 0.30
C ALA A 42 5.95 -3.81 0.05
N ASP A 43 4.76 -4.16 0.55
CA ASP A 43 4.23 -5.51 0.53
C ASP A 43 2.70 -5.51 0.54
N VAL A 44 2.11 -6.61 0.08
CA VAL A 44 0.67 -6.85 0.07
C VAL A 44 0.42 -8.26 0.57
N GLY A 45 -0.07 -8.36 1.81
CA GLY A 45 -0.58 -9.61 2.35
C GLY A 45 -2.00 -9.84 1.84
N MET A 46 -2.30 -11.02 1.31
CA MET A 46 -3.65 -11.41 0.92
C MET A 46 -3.99 -12.74 1.60
N THR A 47 -5.11 -12.77 2.31
CA THR A 47 -5.62 -13.96 2.98
C THR A 47 -7.03 -14.25 2.49
N ASN A 48 -7.31 -15.49 2.11
CA ASN A 48 -8.63 -15.92 1.71
C ASN A 48 -9.50 -16.13 2.97
N GLY A 49 -10.49 -15.27 3.16
CA GLY A 49 -11.52 -15.40 4.18
C GLY A 49 -12.74 -16.17 3.67
N LYS A 50 -13.71 -16.48 4.54
CA LYS A 50 -14.90 -17.26 4.14
C LYS A 50 -15.80 -16.58 3.10
N HIS A 51 -15.75 -15.25 3.01
CA HIS A 51 -16.63 -14.44 2.15
C HIS A 51 -15.88 -13.46 1.24
N GLY A 52 -14.55 -13.54 1.20
CA GLY A 52 -13.75 -12.57 0.48
C GLY A 52 -12.26 -12.76 0.72
N ILE A 53 -11.50 -11.74 0.35
CA ILE A 53 -10.06 -11.65 0.49
C ILE A 53 -9.76 -10.52 1.46
N ASP A 54 -9.11 -10.85 2.57
CA ASP A 54 -8.55 -9.89 3.50
C ASP A 54 -7.18 -9.46 2.99
N ILE A 55 -7.00 -8.17 2.79
CA ILE A 55 -5.80 -7.59 2.22
C ILE A 55 -5.15 -6.67 3.24
N ALA A 56 -3.86 -6.89 3.48
CA ALA A 56 -3.00 -6.05 4.28
C ALA A 56 -2.00 -5.33 3.36
N LEU A 57 -2.11 -4.01 3.28
CA LEU A 57 -1.21 -3.14 2.54
C LEU A 57 -0.13 -2.62 3.48
N TYR A 58 1.13 -2.97 3.21
CA TYR A 58 2.28 -2.55 3.99
C TYR A 58 2.99 -1.41 3.27
N PHE A 59 3.05 -0.24 3.91
CA PHE A 59 3.78 0.90 3.41
C PHE A 59 5.05 1.12 4.22
N LYS A 60 6.15 1.35 3.51
CA LYS A 60 7.41 1.80 4.10
C LYS A 60 7.70 3.21 3.63
N GLU A 61 8.38 4.00 4.45
CA GLU A 61 8.94 5.26 3.97
C GLU A 61 9.78 4.99 2.72
N SER A 62 9.50 5.71 1.64
CA SER A 62 10.37 5.67 0.48
C SER A 62 11.66 6.33 0.91
N THR A 63 12.69 5.53 1.18
CA THR A 63 14.03 6.02 1.48
C THR A 63 14.66 6.58 0.21
N ASN A 64 14.04 7.61 -0.38
CA ASN A 64 14.75 8.54 -1.25
C ASN A 64 15.43 9.61 -0.37
N LYS A 65 16.21 9.14 0.62
CA LYS A 65 17.24 9.93 1.26
C LYS A 65 18.57 9.39 0.77
N GLN A 66 19.35 10.30 0.16
CA GLN A 66 20.79 10.20 -0.15
C GLN A 66 21.24 9.56 -1.46
N LYS A 67 21.14 10.35 -2.54
CA LYS A 67 22.35 10.82 -3.26
C LYS A 67 22.22 12.32 -3.54
N ARG A 68 22.38 13.15 -2.51
CA ARG A 68 22.51 14.61 -2.67
C ARG A 68 23.63 15.18 -1.81
N ASN A 69 24.74 14.45 -1.69
CA ASN A 69 25.89 14.89 -0.93
C ASN A 69 27.16 14.39 -1.63
N ASN A 70 27.59 15.10 -2.67
CA ASN A 70 29.03 15.24 -2.94
C ASN A 70 29.26 16.63 -3.55
N SER A 71 29.20 17.64 -2.68
CA SER A 71 29.90 18.90 -2.90
C SER A 71 31.30 18.73 -2.31
N ILE A 72 32.33 18.91 -3.12
CA ILE A 72 33.40 19.92 -3.04
C ILE A 72 34.34 19.62 -4.20
#